data_AF-A0A932LC96-F1
#
_entry.id   AF-A0A932LC96-F1
#
_cell.length_a   1.000
_cell.length_b   1.000
_cell.length_c   1.000
_cell.angle_alpha   90.00
_cell.angle_beta   90.00
_cell.angle_gamma   90.00
#
_symmetry.space_group_name_H-M   'P 1'
#
loop_
_entity.id
_entity.type
_entity.pdbx_description
1 polymer ?
#
loop_
_entity_poly.entity_id
_entity_poly.type
_entity_poly.pdbx_seq_one_letter_code
_entity_poly.pdbx_strand_id
1 'polypeptide(L)'
;MTLKSGIPCCGVGIEGRTAGCGIFVIHNWRPEVAHHSPLTTHHSPLTPSRGGWSLLELMVVLTITGILTAMSVPSFSRALEQSRADVAGANLRAIWAAERLYWLEYRTYAATLADLQSLGLLDPTLASATTVYVYAIQSAGSNTFTATATRTGSGRWSGEFAIDAAGTLSGVVQATGEPDIVPGFQ
;
A
#
# COMPACT_ATOMS: atom_id res chain seq x y z
N MET A 1 -26.11 -50.70 20.60
CA MET A 1 -24.74 -50.16 20.46
C MET A 1 -24.82 -48.87 19.66
N THR A 2 -25.16 -47.71 20.23
CA THR A 2 -24.36 -46.77 21.05
C THR A 2 -22.96 -46.44 20.50
N LEU A 3 -22.82 -45.19 20.03
CA LEU A 3 -21.68 -44.24 20.11
C LEU A 3 -22.02 -43.14 19.09
N LYS A 4 -22.47 -41.91 19.38
CA LYS A 4 -22.14 -40.89 20.40
C LYS A 4 -20.69 -40.38 20.31
N SER A 5 -20.47 -39.42 19.43
CA SER A 5 -19.46 -38.35 19.49
C SER A 5 -19.93 -37.26 18.51
N GLY A 6 -20.10 -35.99 18.84
CA GLY A 6 -19.47 -35.16 19.87
C GLY A 6 -18.82 -33.97 19.16
N ILE A 7 -19.60 -33.15 18.44
CA ILE A 7 -19.12 -31.91 17.82
C ILE A 7 -19.29 -30.81 18.87
N PRO A 8 -18.21 -30.15 19.34
CA PRO A 8 -18.35 -29.00 20.22
C PRO A 8 -18.79 -27.79 19.38
N CYS A 9 -20.09 -27.50 19.42
CA CYS A 9 -20.58 -26.18 19.06
C CYS A 9 -19.92 -25.18 20.01
N CYS A 10 -19.08 -24.32 19.46
CA CYS A 10 -18.46 -23.21 20.17
C CYS A 10 -19.57 -22.28 20.66
N GLY A 11 -19.85 -22.35 21.96
CA GLY A 11 -20.79 -21.47 22.64
C GLY A 11 -20.18 -20.09 22.80
N VAL A 12 -20.37 -19.23 21.81
CA VAL A 12 -20.24 -17.79 21.98
C VAL A 12 -21.61 -17.28 22.42
N GLY A 13 -21.83 -17.31 23.74
CA GLY A 13 -22.91 -16.58 24.39
C GLY A 13 -22.60 -15.09 24.35
N ILE A 14 -22.98 -14.43 23.25
CA ILE A 14 -23.04 -12.98 23.19
C ILE A 14 -24.34 -12.54 23.87
N GLU A 15 -24.21 -12.07 25.11
CA GLU A 15 -25.23 -11.27 25.76
C GLU A 15 -25.65 -10.13 24.83
N GLY A 16 -26.96 -10.05 24.59
CA GLY A 16 -27.59 -8.96 23.90
C GLY A 16 -27.37 -7.65 24.66
N ARG A 17 -26.45 -6.84 24.14
CA ARG A 17 -26.56 -5.38 24.22
C ARG A 17 -26.56 -4.87 22.79
N THR A 18 -27.73 -4.43 22.35
CA THR A 18 -27.90 -3.52 21.22
C THR A 18 -27.11 -2.25 21.51
N ALA A 19 -25.83 -2.27 21.16
CA ALA A 19 -25.02 -1.07 21.07
C ALA A 19 -25.53 -0.28 19.87
N GLY A 20 -26.48 0.62 20.12
CA GLY A 20 -26.79 1.69 19.21
C GLY A 20 -25.50 2.41 18.87
N CYS A 21 -25.21 2.50 17.57
CA CYS A 21 -24.13 3.30 17.01
C CYS A 21 -24.50 4.77 17.22
N GLY A 22 -24.34 5.25 18.46
CA GLY A 22 -24.40 6.65 18.81
C GLY A 22 -23.11 7.29 18.35
N ILE A 23 -23.22 8.17 17.35
CA ILE A 23 -22.20 9.15 17.01
C ILE A 23 -21.83 9.88 18.32
N PHE A 24 -20.64 9.58 18.85
CA PHE A 24 -20.12 10.22 20.05
C PHE A 24 -19.60 11.59 19.63
N VAL A 25 -20.46 12.59 19.69
CA VAL A 25 -20.08 13.97 19.46
C VAL A 25 -19.25 14.44 20.65
N ILE A 26 -17.97 14.70 20.41
CA ILE A 26 -17.04 15.36 21.33
C ILE A 26 -17.47 16.82 21.56
N HIS A 27 -18.56 17.04 22.30
CA HIS A 27 -18.90 18.36 22.78
C HIS A 27 -18.14 18.67 24.07
N ASN A 28 -17.22 19.62 23.94
CA ASN A 28 -16.82 20.59 24.94
C ASN A 28 -16.16 20.03 26.22
N TRP A 29 -14.86 19.77 26.10
CA TRP A 29 -13.97 19.53 27.22
C TRP A 29 -13.72 20.86 27.96
N ARG A 30 -14.47 21.11 29.05
CA ARG A 30 -14.28 22.29 29.90
C ARG A 30 -13.63 21.86 31.23
N PRO A 31 -12.30 22.04 31.41
CA PRO A 31 -11.66 21.71 32.67
C PRO A 31 -11.99 22.78 33.72
N GLU A 32 -12.53 22.34 34.85
CA GLU A 32 -12.74 23.13 36.07
C GLU A 32 -11.36 23.44 36.68
N VAL A 33 -10.99 24.72 36.74
CA VAL A 33 -9.73 25.18 37.37
C VAL A 33 -9.94 25.33 38.87
N ALA A 34 -9.44 24.35 39.64
CA ALA A 34 -9.37 24.46 41.10
C ALA A 34 -8.31 25.49 41.52
N HIS A 35 -8.76 26.63 42.06
CA HIS A 35 -7.90 27.64 42.67
C HIS A 35 -7.31 27.12 44.00
N HIS A 36 -6.09 26.61 43.95
CA HIS A 36 -5.24 26.39 45.13
C HIS A 36 -4.29 27.58 45.31
N SER A 37 -4.29 28.16 46.50
CA SER A 37 -3.40 29.25 46.90
C SER A 37 -1.96 28.75 46.98
N PRO A 38 -0.99 29.34 46.28
CA PRO A 38 0.38 28.88 46.33
C PRO A 38 1.05 29.31 47.65
N LEU A 39 1.50 28.34 48.44
CA LEU A 39 2.54 28.56 49.45
C LEU A 39 3.84 28.80 48.69
N THR A 40 4.31 30.05 48.66
CA THR A 40 5.56 30.44 48.00
C THR A 40 6.75 29.95 48.81
N THR A 41 7.17 28.71 48.59
CA THR A 41 8.51 28.25 48.94
C THR A 41 9.48 28.83 47.91
N HIS A 42 10.36 29.71 48.38
CA HIS A 42 11.43 30.32 47.60
C HIS A 42 12.49 29.26 47.24
N HIS A 43 12.28 28.56 46.13
CA HIS A 43 13.27 27.68 45.53
C HIS A 43 14.13 28.52 44.57
N SER A 44 15.42 28.63 44.89
CA SER A 44 16.40 29.26 44.01
C SER A 44 16.36 28.54 42.65
N PRO A 45 16.11 29.23 41.53
CA PRO A 45 16.10 28.60 40.22
C PRO A 45 17.53 28.16 39.91
N LEU A 46 17.80 26.85 39.99
CA LEU A 46 18.96 26.26 39.36
C LEU A 46 18.72 26.39 37.86
N THR A 47 19.27 27.45 37.26
CA THR A 47 19.22 27.65 35.82
C THR A 47 19.74 26.37 35.16
N PRO A 48 18.95 25.69 34.31
CA PRO A 48 19.42 24.50 33.61
C PRO A 48 20.64 24.89 32.79
N SER A 49 21.73 24.13 32.95
CA SER A 49 22.92 24.32 32.14
C SER A 49 22.53 24.17 30.67
N ARG A 50 22.71 25.24 29.89
CA ARG A 50 22.62 25.17 28.44
C ARG A 50 23.85 24.40 27.95
N GLY A 51 23.72 23.08 27.88
CA GLY A 51 24.73 22.19 27.30
C GLY A 51 24.86 22.44 25.80
N GLY A 52 26.07 22.78 25.36
CA GLY A 52 26.45 22.73 23.95
C GLY A 52 26.96 21.33 23.63
N TRP A 53 26.48 20.74 22.54
CA TRP A 53 27.02 19.49 21.99
C TRP A 53 28.50 19.70 21.66
N SER A 54 29.36 18.74 22.04
CA SER A 54 30.77 18.88 21.69
C SER A 54 30.97 18.69 20.18
N LEU A 55 31.92 19.42 19.59
CA LEU A 55 32.24 19.27 18.15
C LEU A 55 32.66 17.83 17.80
N LEU A 56 33.30 17.14 18.74
CA LEU A 56 33.72 15.75 18.59
C LEU A 56 32.54 14.78 18.61
N GLU A 57 31.52 15.06 19.43
CA GLU A 57 30.29 14.28 19.49
C GLU A 57 29.55 14.32 18.15
N LEU A 58 29.53 15.48 17.48
CA LEU A 58 28.97 15.56 16.13
C LEU A 58 29.86 14.89 15.08
N MET A 59 31.20 14.96 15.18
CA MET A 59 32.08 14.32 14.21
C MET A 59 31.91 12.79 14.18
N VAL A 60 31.92 12.15 15.34
CA VAL A 60 31.75 10.68 15.41
C VAL A 60 30.39 10.25 14.87
N VAL A 61 29.32 10.98 15.19
CA VAL A 61 27.97 10.68 14.70
C VAL A 61 27.89 10.77 13.17
N LEU A 62 28.45 11.81 12.56
CA LEU A 62 28.43 11.98 11.11
C LEU A 62 29.30 10.93 10.40
N THR A 63 30.43 10.55 10.98
CA THR A 63 31.27 9.48 10.40
C THR A 63 30.54 8.12 10.43
N ILE A 64 29.91 7.77 11.55
CA ILE A 64 29.17 6.50 11.65
C ILE A 64 27.94 6.51 10.72
N THR A 65 27.16 7.59 10.70
CA THR A 65 25.99 7.69 9.81
C THR A 65 26.37 7.70 8.33
N GLY A 66 27.54 8.23 7.96
CA GLY A 66 28.09 8.13 6.61
C GLY A 66 28.39 6.69 6.17
N ILE A 67 28.98 5.89 7.05
CA ILE A 67 29.26 4.46 6.78
C ILE A 67 27.96 3.68 6.63
N LEU A 68 26.99 3.90 7.53
CA LEU A 68 25.69 3.21 7.48
C LEU A 68 24.88 3.56 6.22
N THR A 69 24.87 4.84 5.83
CA THR A 69 24.15 5.28 4.63
C THR A 69 24.74 4.71 3.35
N ALA A 70 26.07 4.63 3.24
CA ALA A 70 26.72 4.02 2.08
C ALA A 70 26.29 2.55 1.86
N MET A 71 26.08 1.79 2.94
CA MET A 71 25.60 0.40 2.85
C MET A 71 24.09 0.30 2.55
N SER A 72 23.29 1.30 2.93
CA SER A 72 21.82 1.23 2.88
C SER A 72 21.20 1.62 1.54
N VAL A 73 21.85 2.45 0.73
CA VAL A 73 21.28 2.96 -0.53
C VAL A 73 20.92 1.86 -1.56
N PRO A 74 21.78 0.84 -1.84
CA PRO A 74 21.50 -0.09 -2.94
C PRO A 74 20.24 -0.94 -2.70
N SER A 75 20.01 -1.42 -1.47
CA SER A 75 18.86 -2.28 -1.14
C SER A 75 17.53 -1.54 -1.18
N PHE A 76 17.51 -0.25 -0.85
CA PHE A 76 16.29 0.55 -0.86
C PHE A 76 15.68 0.71 -2.26
N SER A 77 16.53 0.86 -3.29
CA SER A 77 16.07 1.03 -4.67
C SER A 77 15.27 -0.17 -5.21
N ARG A 78 15.66 -1.38 -4.81
CA ARG A 78 14.96 -2.61 -5.16
C ARG A 78 13.66 -2.77 -4.40
N ALA A 79 13.66 -2.49 -3.10
CA ALA A 79 12.43 -2.56 -2.28
C ALA A 79 11.34 -1.61 -2.82
N LEU A 80 11.72 -0.41 -3.25
CA LEU A 80 10.81 0.51 -3.91
C LEU A 80 10.26 -0.03 -5.23
N GLU A 81 11.10 -0.67 -6.06
CA GLU A 81 10.63 -1.24 -7.32
C GLU A 81 9.72 -2.45 -7.11
N GLN A 82 10.02 -3.31 -6.13
CA GLN A 82 9.12 -4.41 -5.74
C GLN A 82 7.74 -3.88 -5.33
N SER A 83 7.70 -2.85 -4.48
CA SER A 83 6.43 -2.22 -4.08
C SER A 83 5.65 -1.67 -5.28
N ARG A 84 6.34 -1.07 -6.27
CA ARG A 84 5.68 -0.59 -7.49
C ARG A 84 5.20 -1.73 -8.37
N ALA A 85 5.95 -2.82 -8.47
CA ALA A 85 5.55 -4.01 -9.20
C ALA A 85 4.31 -4.66 -8.56
N ASP A 86 4.23 -4.71 -7.22
CA ASP A 86 3.07 -5.21 -6.50
C ASP A 86 1.82 -4.36 -6.75
N VAL A 87 1.97 -3.03 -6.74
CA VAL A 87 0.90 -2.09 -7.11
C VAL A 87 0.47 -2.28 -8.57
N ALA A 88 1.42 -2.45 -9.50
CA ALA A 88 1.11 -2.72 -10.90
C ALA A 88 0.34 -4.03 -11.07
N GLY A 89 0.73 -5.09 -10.35
CA GLY A 89 0.01 -6.36 -10.33
C GLY A 89 -1.38 -6.25 -9.71
N ALA A 90 -1.58 -5.41 -8.69
CA ALA A 90 -2.90 -5.13 -8.12
C ALA A 90 -3.79 -4.37 -9.10
N ASN A 91 -3.24 -3.37 -9.80
CA ASN A 91 -3.96 -2.60 -10.82
C ASN A 91 -4.34 -3.47 -12.02
N LEU A 92 -3.47 -4.38 -12.48
CA LEU A 92 -3.81 -5.37 -13.51
C LEU A 92 -4.96 -6.28 -13.08
N ARG A 93 -5.02 -6.69 -11.80
CA ARG A 93 -6.17 -7.44 -11.27
C ARG A 93 -7.45 -6.61 -11.23
N ALA A 94 -7.35 -5.31 -10.95
CA ALA A 94 -8.50 -4.40 -11.03
C ALA A 94 -9.02 -4.28 -12.47
N ILE A 95 -8.13 -4.13 -13.45
CA ILE A 95 -8.48 -4.15 -14.88
C ILE A 95 -9.14 -5.49 -15.25
N TRP A 96 -8.58 -6.63 -14.80
CA TRP A 96 -9.16 -7.94 -15.05
C TRP A 96 -10.59 -8.08 -14.50
N ALA A 97 -10.84 -7.55 -13.29
CA ALA A 97 -12.17 -7.54 -12.71
C ALA A 97 -13.14 -6.66 -13.52
N ALA A 98 -12.69 -5.48 -13.95
CA ALA A 98 -13.49 -4.58 -14.80
C ALA A 98 -13.83 -5.21 -16.15
N GLU A 99 -12.86 -5.85 -16.80
CA GLU A 99 -13.07 -6.63 -18.03
C GLU A 99 -14.06 -7.78 -17.83
N ARG A 100 -14.01 -8.45 -16.68
CA ARG A 100 -14.95 -9.54 -16.37
C ARG A 100 -16.38 -9.02 -16.22
N LEU A 101 -16.56 -7.86 -15.60
CA LEU A 101 -17.86 -7.20 -15.50
C LEU A 101 -18.36 -6.76 -16.88
N TYR A 102 -17.49 -6.18 -17.70
CA TYR A 102 -17.83 -5.79 -19.07
C TYR A 102 -18.28 -6.99 -19.92
N TRP A 103 -17.57 -8.12 -19.82
CA TRP A 103 -17.92 -9.35 -20.54
C TRP A 103 -19.26 -9.94 -20.11
N LEU A 104 -19.66 -9.79 -18.85
CA LEU A 104 -20.96 -10.27 -18.37
C LEU A 104 -22.13 -9.53 -19.05
N GLU A 105 -21.96 -8.26 -19.37
CA GLU A 105 -22.96 -7.41 -20.02
C GLU A 105 -22.93 -7.57 -21.55
N TYR A 106 -21.75 -7.42 -22.17
CA TYR A 106 -21.62 -7.30 -23.63
C TYR A 106 -21.18 -8.58 -24.35
N ARG A 107 -20.81 -9.64 -23.60
CA ARG A 107 -20.28 -10.91 -24.13
C ARG A 107 -19.00 -10.76 -24.97
N THR A 108 -18.32 -9.63 -24.85
CA THR A 108 -17.00 -9.35 -25.44
C THR A 108 -16.16 -8.62 -24.41
N TYR A 109 -14.84 -8.64 -24.55
CA TYR A 109 -13.95 -7.79 -23.74
C TYR A 109 -13.81 -6.39 -24.35
N ALA A 110 -13.48 -5.40 -23.52
CA ALA A 110 -13.30 -4.03 -23.97
C ALA A 110 -11.97 -3.90 -24.73
N ALA A 111 -11.95 -3.13 -25.82
CA ALA A 111 -10.74 -2.96 -26.63
C ALA A 111 -9.79 -1.92 -26.03
N THR A 112 -10.33 -0.97 -25.26
CA THR A 112 -9.56 0.12 -24.68
C THR A 112 -9.92 0.36 -23.21
N LEU A 113 -8.95 0.84 -22.43
CA LEU A 113 -9.21 1.22 -21.03
C LEU A 113 -10.24 2.35 -20.92
N ALA A 114 -10.35 3.20 -21.95
CA ALA A 114 -11.32 4.28 -22.01
C ALA A 114 -12.77 3.76 -22.01
N ASP A 115 -13.03 2.61 -22.65
CA ASP A 115 -14.36 1.99 -22.67
C ASP A 115 -14.78 1.57 -21.25
N LEU A 116 -13.86 0.93 -20.50
CA LEU A 116 -14.09 0.55 -19.11
C LEU A 116 -14.29 1.77 -18.19
N GLN A 117 -13.55 2.85 -18.46
CA GLN A 117 -13.66 4.11 -17.69
C GLN A 117 -14.98 4.82 -17.94
N SER A 118 -15.47 4.83 -19.18
CA SER A 118 -16.74 5.45 -19.54
C SER A 118 -17.93 4.83 -18.78
N LEU A 119 -17.79 3.55 -18.43
CA LEU A 119 -18.77 2.77 -17.65
C LEU A 119 -18.54 2.86 -16.14
N GLY A 120 -17.52 3.60 -15.68
CA GLY A 120 -17.18 3.74 -14.27
C GLY A 120 -16.65 2.45 -13.62
N LEU A 121 -16.16 1.50 -14.41
CA LEU A 121 -15.65 0.21 -13.92
C LEU A 121 -14.18 0.27 -13.49
N LEU A 122 -13.47 1.34 -13.86
CA LEU A 122 -12.03 1.50 -13.62
C LEU A 122 -11.71 2.94 -13.19
N ASP A 123 -10.70 3.09 -12.33
CA ASP A 123 -10.16 4.39 -11.93
C ASP A 123 -9.55 5.11 -13.15
N PRO A 124 -9.93 6.38 -13.43
CA PRO A 124 -9.42 7.16 -14.55
C PRO A 124 -7.89 7.35 -14.51
N THR A 125 -7.29 7.33 -13.32
CA THR A 125 -5.84 7.54 -13.15
C THR A 125 -5.01 6.42 -13.76
N LEU A 126 -5.57 5.22 -13.92
CA LEU A 126 -4.87 4.05 -14.49
C LEU A 126 -4.64 4.15 -16.01
N ALA A 127 -5.43 4.95 -16.75
CA ALA A 127 -5.14 5.21 -18.16
C ALA A 127 -4.17 6.38 -18.38
N SER A 128 -3.69 7.01 -17.29
CA SER A 128 -2.78 8.15 -17.41
C SER A 128 -1.37 7.67 -17.71
N ALA A 129 -0.78 8.13 -18.82
CA ALA A 129 0.57 7.74 -19.25
C ALA A 129 1.71 8.32 -18.39
N THR A 130 1.39 9.15 -17.38
CA THR A 130 2.37 9.85 -16.53
C THR A 130 2.82 9.01 -15.32
N THR A 131 2.24 7.83 -15.12
CA THR A 131 2.61 6.89 -14.05
C THR A 131 3.90 6.14 -14.39
N VAL A 132 4.52 5.53 -13.36
CA VAL A 132 5.72 4.68 -13.51
C VAL A 132 5.43 3.42 -14.33
N TYR A 133 4.17 2.96 -14.34
CA TYR A 133 3.69 1.87 -15.18
C TYR A 133 2.56 2.39 -16.04
N VAL A 134 2.63 2.16 -17.35
CA VAL A 134 1.56 2.48 -18.30
C VAL A 134 0.78 1.21 -18.59
N TYR A 135 -0.54 1.30 -18.44
CA TYR A 135 -1.43 0.17 -18.65
C TYR A 135 -2.06 0.26 -20.03
N ALA A 136 -2.15 -0.89 -20.70
CA ALA A 136 -2.77 -1.01 -22.02
C ALA A 136 -3.52 -2.33 -22.12
N ILE A 137 -4.62 -2.34 -22.87
CA ILE A 137 -5.22 -3.59 -23.33
C ILE A 137 -4.55 -3.91 -24.66
N GLN A 138 -3.79 -5.01 -24.71
CA GLN A 138 -3.01 -5.38 -25.88
C GLN A 138 -3.82 -6.17 -26.89
N SER A 139 -4.74 -7.01 -26.40
CA SER A 139 -5.71 -7.71 -27.23
C SER A 139 -7.01 -7.91 -26.48
N ALA A 140 -8.12 -7.75 -27.19
CA ALA A 140 -9.46 -8.00 -26.69
C ALA A 140 -10.26 -8.72 -27.77
N GLY A 141 -10.78 -9.89 -27.43
CA GLY A 141 -11.68 -10.67 -28.27
C GLY A 141 -12.97 -11.02 -27.53
N SER A 142 -13.75 -11.94 -28.09
CA SER A 142 -14.99 -12.39 -27.45
C SER A 142 -14.72 -13.28 -26.21
N ASN A 143 -13.63 -14.05 -26.23
CA ASN A 143 -13.36 -15.07 -25.20
C ASN A 143 -12.01 -14.91 -24.49
N THR A 144 -11.12 -14.08 -25.04
CA THR A 144 -9.77 -13.87 -24.53
C THR A 144 -9.45 -12.39 -24.52
N PHE A 145 -8.64 -11.97 -23.55
CA PHE A 145 -8.01 -10.67 -23.54
C PHE A 145 -6.63 -10.78 -22.88
N THR A 146 -5.79 -9.81 -23.17
CA THR A 146 -4.52 -9.60 -22.49
C THR A 146 -4.37 -8.12 -22.21
N ALA A 147 -4.19 -7.77 -20.93
CA ALA A 147 -3.83 -6.43 -20.52
C ALA A 147 -2.39 -6.42 -20.01
N THR A 148 -1.66 -5.34 -20.26
CA THR A 148 -0.27 -5.20 -19.88
C THR A 148 -0.03 -3.95 -19.04
N ALA A 149 1.02 -4.01 -18.23
CA ALA A 149 1.57 -2.90 -17.48
C ALA A 149 3.04 -2.77 -17.85
N THR A 150 3.35 -1.82 -18.73
CA THR A 150 4.71 -1.56 -19.20
C THR A 150 5.40 -0.58 -18.27
N ARG A 151 6.59 -0.93 -17.79
CA ARG A 151 7.40 -0.05 -16.95
C ARG A 151 7.96 1.10 -17.79
N THR A 152 7.58 2.33 -17.48
CA THR A 152 8.04 3.54 -18.19
C THR A 152 9.13 4.26 -17.42
N GLY A 153 9.96 5.02 -18.15
CA GLY A 153 11.09 5.78 -17.62
C GLY A 153 12.45 5.19 -18.00
N SER A 154 13.42 6.06 -18.31
CA SER A 154 14.80 5.69 -18.70
C SER A 154 15.68 5.29 -17.49
N GLY A 155 15.07 4.61 -16.53
CA GLY A 155 15.73 4.21 -15.28
C GLY A 155 16.46 2.87 -15.39
N ARG A 156 17.06 2.44 -14.29
CA ARG A 156 17.75 1.15 -14.13
C ARG A 156 16.85 -0.07 -14.40
N TRP A 157 15.54 0.08 -14.25
CA TRP A 157 14.55 -0.99 -14.33
C TRP A 157 13.72 -0.90 -15.60
N SER A 158 13.58 -2.02 -16.30
CA SER A 158 12.75 -2.17 -17.49
C SER A 158 12.02 -3.50 -17.49
N GLY A 159 10.86 -3.56 -18.14
CA GLY A 159 10.07 -4.79 -18.22
C GLY A 159 8.58 -4.50 -18.38
N GLU A 160 7.82 -5.57 -18.41
CA GLU A 160 6.38 -5.53 -18.59
C GLU A 160 5.74 -6.70 -17.84
N PHE A 161 4.56 -6.43 -17.28
CA PHE A 161 3.68 -7.43 -16.73
C PHE A 161 2.46 -7.59 -17.63
N ALA A 162 1.94 -8.80 -17.71
CA ALA A 162 0.73 -9.11 -18.45
C ALA A 162 -0.23 -9.92 -17.59
N ILE A 163 -1.52 -9.66 -17.74
CA ILE A 163 -2.59 -10.49 -17.19
C ILE A 163 -3.45 -11.05 -18.33
N ASP A 164 -3.70 -12.35 -18.28
CA ASP A 164 -4.57 -13.03 -19.23
C ASP A 164 -6.04 -13.08 -18.76
N ALA A 165 -6.94 -13.54 -19.62
CA ALA A 165 -8.35 -13.72 -19.28
C ALA A 165 -8.61 -14.73 -18.15
N ALA A 166 -7.68 -15.64 -17.87
CA ALA A 166 -7.79 -16.58 -16.75
C ALA A 166 -7.38 -15.95 -15.41
N GLY A 167 -6.83 -14.72 -15.41
CA GLY A 167 -6.36 -14.02 -14.23
C GLY A 167 -4.91 -14.37 -13.86
N THR A 168 -4.18 -15.05 -14.75
CA THR A 168 -2.78 -15.39 -14.57
C THR A 168 -1.93 -14.14 -14.82
N LEU A 169 -1.20 -13.72 -13.80
CA LEU A 169 -0.23 -12.64 -13.90
C LEU A 169 1.13 -13.20 -14.34
N SER A 170 1.74 -12.60 -15.34
CA SER A 170 3.02 -13.02 -15.92
C SER A 170 3.91 -11.82 -16.25
N GLY A 171 5.17 -12.07 -16.54
CA GLY A 171 6.16 -11.04 -16.86
C GLY A 171 7.10 -10.73 -15.70
N VAL A 172 8.15 -9.98 -16.02
CA VAL A 172 9.23 -9.63 -15.10
C VAL A 172 9.69 -8.20 -15.33
N VAL A 173 10.20 -7.59 -14.27
CA VAL A 173 10.96 -6.34 -14.35
C VAL A 173 12.40 -6.64 -13.96
N GLN A 174 13.32 -6.24 -14.83
CA GLN A 174 14.71 -6.61 -14.77
C GLN A 174 15.58 -5.36 -14.63
N ALA A 175 16.74 -5.54 -14.00
CA ALA A 175 17.82 -4.57 -13.97
C ALA A 175 19.15 -5.32 -14.17
N THR A 176 20.08 -4.70 -14.88
CA THR A 176 21.39 -5.32 -15.12
C THR A 176 22.10 -5.65 -13.81
N GLY A 177 22.45 -6.92 -13.62
CA GLY A 177 23.19 -7.41 -12.45
C GLY A 177 22.35 -7.64 -11.19
N GLU A 178 21.02 -7.60 -11.26
CA GLU A 178 20.10 -7.89 -10.15
C GLU A 178 19.13 -9.02 -10.55
N PRO A 179 18.68 -9.88 -9.60
CA PRO A 179 17.60 -10.82 -9.84
C PRO A 179 16.30 -10.13 -10.27
N ASP A 180 15.53 -10.84 -11.09
CA ASP A 180 14.26 -10.40 -11.64
C ASP A 180 13.21 -10.15 -10.54
N ILE A 181 12.41 -9.10 -10.75
CA ILE A 181 11.24 -8.78 -9.94
C ILE A 181 10.01 -9.37 -10.61
N VAL A 182 9.30 -10.22 -9.86
CA VAL A 182 8.00 -10.78 -10.24
C VAL A 182 6.92 -10.07 -9.41
N PRO A 183 5.78 -9.71 -10.00
CA PRO A 183 4.72 -8.99 -9.29
C PRO A 183 3.91 -9.95 -8.39
N GLY A 184 3.63 -9.51 -7.17
CA GLY A 184 2.85 -10.25 -6.18
C GLY A 184 3.70 -10.71 -5.00
N PHE A 185 3.03 -10.89 -3.85
CA PHE A 185 3.66 -11.38 -2.63
C PHE A 185 4.09 -12.84 -2.82
N GLN A 186 5.40 -13.07 -2.96
CA GLN A 186 6.02 -14.39 -2.89
C GLN A 186 6.31 -14.78 -1.44
#